data_AF-A0A7Y5GXC1-F1
#
_entry.id   AF-A0A7Y5GXC1-F1
#
_cell.length_a   1.000
_cell.length_b   1.000
_cell.length_c   1.000
_cell.angle_alpha   90.00
_cell.angle_beta   90.00
_cell.angle_gamma   90.00
#
_symmetry.space_group_name_H-M   'P 1'
#
loop_
_entity.id
_entity.type
_entity.pdbx_description
1 polymer ?
#
loop_
_entity_poly.entity_id
_entity_poly.type
_entity_poly.pdbx_seq_one_letter_code
_entity_poly.pdbx_strand_id
1 'polypeptide(L)'
;MLAFSTASATATFAQQQQPELPAPSPAATVKQRVGLTDVTVEYSSPAVNGRKIFGELVPYNEMWRTGANMATKVTFSRDAMVAGKAVPAGTYALFTIPTESEWTVILNKKAQASGTTGYDEKEDQARFTTKPTTIPKRERMTFLFADTTDTTTSLDLEWDTLKLSIPIQVDTTVQAMANIDQALAAAWRPHASSARYLAENNGDLAKALTYIDKSIAIDENWFNCWIKADILSKTGKNKDAYAWAKKSYDLGLKADNFFWKDRVAKAMEDWKKSK
;
A
#
# COMPACT_ATOMS: atom_id res chain seq x y z
N MET A 1 17.65 -52.55 -44.56
CA MET A 1 17.34 -51.22 -44.03
C MET A 1 15.94 -50.84 -44.47
N LEU A 2 14.93 -50.99 -43.60
CA LEU A 2 13.56 -50.53 -43.82
C LEU A 2 13.10 -49.98 -42.47
N ALA A 3 13.11 -48.66 -42.34
CA ALA A 3 12.68 -47.95 -41.13
C ALA A 3 11.19 -47.59 -41.28
N PHE A 4 10.34 -48.21 -40.49
CA PHE A 4 8.94 -47.80 -40.33
C PHE A 4 8.88 -46.71 -39.26
N SER A 5 8.46 -45.51 -39.65
CA SER A 5 8.15 -44.41 -38.74
C SER A 5 6.66 -44.49 -38.37
N THR A 6 6.37 -44.78 -37.09
CA THR A 6 5.02 -44.69 -36.53
C THR A 6 4.82 -43.30 -35.93
N ALA A 7 3.94 -42.51 -36.55
CA ALA A 7 3.49 -41.23 -36.00
C ALA A 7 2.40 -41.48 -34.94
N SER A 8 2.70 -41.19 -33.67
CA SER A 8 1.71 -41.18 -32.59
C SER A 8 0.95 -39.85 -32.62
N ALA A 9 -0.35 -39.90 -32.90
CA ALA A 9 -1.24 -38.75 -32.78
C ALA A 9 -1.64 -38.54 -31.32
N THR A 10 -1.25 -37.41 -30.73
CA THR A 10 -1.72 -36.96 -29.41
C THR A 10 -3.07 -36.27 -29.56
N ALA A 11 -4.14 -36.95 -29.11
CA ALA A 11 -5.45 -36.32 -28.98
C ALA A 11 -5.43 -35.34 -27.80
N THR A 12 -5.55 -34.04 -28.10
CA THR A 12 -5.77 -33.00 -27.09
C THR A 12 -7.25 -32.98 -26.73
N PHE A 13 -7.57 -33.39 -25.49
CA PHE A 13 -8.91 -33.19 -24.95
C PHE A 13 -9.12 -31.69 -24.69
N ALA A 14 -9.96 -31.05 -25.50
CA ALA A 14 -10.41 -29.69 -25.25
C ALA A 14 -11.31 -29.69 -23.98
N GLN A 15 -10.85 -29.02 -22.93
CA GLN A 15 -11.62 -28.86 -21.70
C GLN A 15 -12.79 -27.92 -21.99
N GLN A 16 -14.02 -28.46 -21.95
CA GLN A 16 -15.24 -27.70 -22.20
C GLN A 16 -15.35 -26.56 -21.18
N GLN A 17 -15.21 -25.31 -21.65
CA GLN A 17 -15.46 -24.13 -20.82
C GLN A 17 -16.95 -24.03 -20.55
N GLN A 18 -17.32 -23.98 -19.27
CA GLN A 18 -18.69 -23.69 -18.83
C GLN A 18 -19.07 -22.28 -19.28
N PRO A 19 -20.33 -22.04 -19.68
CA PRO A 19 -20.78 -20.70 -20.06
C PRO A 19 -20.73 -19.77 -18.86
N GLU A 20 -20.28 -18.53 -19.08
CA GLU A 20 -20.36 -17.47 -18.08
C GLU A 20 -21.84 -17.04 -17.94
N LEU A 21 -22.41 -17.29 -16.76
CA LEU A 21 -23.80 -16.95 -16.44
C LEU A 21 -23.84 -15.93 -15.29
N PRO A 22 -24.87 -15.05 -15.23
CA PRO A 22 -25.02 -14.14 -14.11
C PRO A 22 -25.02 -14.87 -12.76
N ALA A 23 -24.09 -14.49 -11.88
CA ALA A 23 -24.02 -15.07 -10.53
C ALA A 23 -25.22 -14.59 -9.68
N PRO A 24 -25.86 -15.47 -8.88
CA PRO A 24 -26.94 -15.08 -7.96
C PRO A 24 -26.53 -13.95 -6.99
N SER A 25 -25.27 -14.00 -6.56
CA SER A 25 -24.60 -13.00 -5.72
C SER A 25 -23.43 -12.39 -6.51
N PRO A 26 -23.67 -11.37 -7.36
CA PRO A 26 -22.62 -10.75 -8.15
C PRO A 26 -21.56 -10.12 -7.24
N ALA A 27 -20.32 -10.11 -7.70
CA ALA A 27 -19.22 -9.46 -7.01
C ALA A 27 -19.38 -7.93 -7.03
N ALA A 28 -18.96 -7.27 -5.97
CA ALA A 28 -18.95 -5.82 -5.83
C ALA A 28 -17.73 -5.38 -5.03
N THR A 29 -17.25 -4.17 -5.34
CA THR A 29 -16.13 -3.53 -4.64
C THR A 29 -16.48 -2.09 -4.35
N VAL A 30 -16.21 -1.65 -3.12
CA VAL A 30 -16.24 -0.23 -2.75
C VAL A 30 -14.90 0.18 -2.16
N LYS A 31 -14.43 1.39 -2.47
CA LYS A 31 -13.16 1.92 -2.00
C LYS A 31 -13.36 3.37 -1.55
N GLN A 32 -12.85 3.69 -0.37
CA GLN A 32 -12.83 5.06 0.17
C GLN A 32 -11.43 5.40 0.64
N ARG A 33 -10.98 6.62 0.33
CA ARG A 33 -9.80 7.20 0.95
C ARG A 33 -10.22 8.03 2.17
N VAL A 34 -9.63 7.74 3.32
CA VAL A 34 -9.85 8.45 4.59
C VAL A 34 -8.51 9.04 4.99
N GLY A 35 -8.39 10.37 4.97
CA GLY A 35 -7.10 11.05 5.09
C GLY A 35 -6.05 10.52 4.12
N LEU A 36 -5.08 9.76 4.63
CA LEU A 36 -4.02 9.15 3.82
C LEU A 36 -4.10 7.61 3.66
N THR A 37 -5.16 6.99 4.18
CA THR A 37 -5.41 5.55 4.13
C THR A 37 -6.52 5.21 3.13
N ASP A 38 -6.26 4.25 2.25
CA ASP A 38 -7.31 3.65 1.43
C ASP A 38 -7.92 2.45 2.16
N VAL A 39 -9.25 2.41 2.22
CA VAL A 39 -10.03 1.27 2.72
C VAL A 39 -10.82 0.68 1.55
N THR A 40 -10.59 -0.59 1.25
CA THR A 40 -11.25 -1.31 0.14
C THR A 40 -12.06 -2.47 0.70
N VAL A 41 -13.31 -2.61 0.25
CA VAL A 41 -14.19 -3.72 0.62
C VAL A 41 -14.59 -4.48 -0.63
N GLU A 42 -14.23 -5.76 -0.67
CA GLU A 42 -14.58 -6.69 -1.75
C GLU A 42 -15.57 -7.72 -1.22
N TYR A 43 -16.74 -7.85 -1.84
CA TYR A 43 -17.82 -8.68 -1.33
C TYR A 43 -18.67 -9.25 -2.47
N SER A 44 -19.50 -10.25 -2.15
CA SER A 44 -20.59 -10.67 -3.04
C SER A 44 -21.91 -10.07 -2.56
N SER A 45 -22.78 -9.63 -3.47
CA SER A 45 -24.03 -8.91 -3.17
C SER A 45 -25.28 -9.81 -3.33
N PRO A 46 -25.61 -10.67 -2.35
CA PRO A 46 -26.82 -11.48 -2.39
C PRO A 46 -28.09 -10.61 -2.33
N ALA A 47 -29.14 -11.07 -3.01
CA ALA A 47 -30.46 -10.45 -2.97
C ALA A 47 -31.32 -10.99 -1.81
N VAL A 48 -32.30 -10.22 -1.33
CA VAL A 48 -33.29 -10.72 -0.37
C VAL A 48 -34.14 -11.81 -1.03
N ASN A 49 -34.64 -11.51 -2.23
CA ASN A 49 -35.39 -12.41 -3.10
C ASN A 49 -36.60 -13.07 -2.39
N GLY A 50 -37.36 -12.26 -1.65
CA GLY A 50 -38.57 -12.70 -0.93
C GLY A 50 -38.31 -13.57 0.31
N ARG A 51 -37.06 -13.83 0.69
CA ARG A 51 -36.69 -14.64 1.86
C ARG A 51 -36.60 -13.79 3.12
N LYS A 52 -36.79 -14.41 4.29
CA LYS A 52 -36.38 -13.82 5.56
C LYS A 52 -34.86 -13.96 5.70
N ILE A 53 -34.18 -12.83 5.89
CA ILE A 53 -32.71 -12.81 5.93
C ILE A 53 -32.20 -13.16 7.31
N PHE A 54 -32.42 -12.29 8.28
CA PHE A 54 -31.90 -12.48 9.63
C PHE A 54 -32.82 -13.36 10.47
N GLY A 55 -32.23 -14.35 11.15
CA GLY A 55 -32.93 -15.40 11.88
C GLY A 55 -33.39 -16.59 11.03
N GLU A 56 -33.10 -16.59 9.71
CA GLU A 56 -33.38 -17.75 8.84
C GLU A 56 -32.22 -18.00 7.85
N LEU A 57 -32.08 -17.20 6.78
CA LEU A 57 -30.95 -17.35 5.85
C LEU A 57 -29.60 -17.10 6.51
N VAL A 58 -29.56 -16.11 7.41
CA VAL A 58 -28.47 -15.81 8.32
C VAL A 58 -28.98 -16.10 9.73
N PRO A 59 -28.70 -17.29 10.28
CA PRO A 59 -29.17 -17.68 11.61
C PRO A 59 -28.59 -16.76 12.68
N TYR A 60 -29.39 -16.49 13.72
CA TYR A 60 -28.89 -15.78 14.89
C TYR A 60 -28.01 -16.68 15.75
N ASN A 61 -27.06 -16.06 16.46
CA ASN A 61 -26.08 -16.69 17.33
C ASN A 61 -25.10 -17.62 16.61
N GLU A 62 -25.10 -17.62 15.27
CA GLU A 62 -24.16 -18.34 14.44
C GLU A 62 -23.22 -17.38 13.73
N MET A 63 -21.98 -17.84 13.53
CA MET A 63 -21.01 -17.07 12.75
C MET A 63 -21.40 -17.06 11.27
N TRP A 64 -21.28 -15.90 10.66
CA TRP A 64 -21.51 -15.65 9.25
C TRP A 64 -20.30 -14.96 8.65
N ARG A 65 -19.91 -15.38 7.44
CA ARG A 65 -18.84 -14.78 6.61
C ARG A 65 -19.16 -13.36 6.08
N THR A 66 -20.25 -12.77 6.57
CA THR A 66 -20.73 -11.42 6.23
C THR A 66 -20.73 -11.16 4.71
N GLY A 67 -21.22 -12.13 3.96
CA GLY A 67 -21.13 -12.19 2.50
C GLY A 67 -21.77 -13.46 1.92
N ALA A 68 -21.62 -13.64 0.61
CA ALA A 68 -21.98 -14.84 -0.12
C ALA A 68 -20.75 -15.38 -0.88
N ASN A 69 -20.70 -16.68 -1.17
CA ASN A 69 -19.58 -17.39 -1.80
C ASN A 69 -18.25 -17.33 -1.03
N MET A 70 -17.63 -16.15 -0.93
CA MET A 70 -16.45 -15.86 -0.12
C MET A 70 -16.80 -14.97 1.06
N ALA A 71 -15.96 -14.97 2.09
CA ALA A 71 -16.01 -13.95 3.13
C ALA A 71 -15.73 -12.57 2.52
N THR A 72 -16.42 -11.55 3.02
CA THR A 72 -16.14 -10.17 2.63
C THR A 72 -14.71 -9.82 3.05
N LYS A 73 -13.94 -9.20 2.15
CA LYS A 73 -12.58 -8.76 2.43
C LYS A 73 -12.57 -7.28 2.71
N VAL A 74 -11.86 -6.88 3.76
CA VAL A 74 -11.60 -5.48 4.09
C VAL A 74 -10.09 -5.27 4.06
N THR A 75 -9.63 -4.38 3.19
CA THR A 75 -8.21 -4.06 3.01
C THR A 75 -7.93 -2.64 3.44
N PHE A 76 -6.92 -2.47 4.30
CA PHE A 76 -6.40 -1.18 4.74
C PHE A 76 -4.99 -0.96 4.16
N SER A 77 -4.78 0.15 3.45
CA SER A 77 -3.46 0.45 2.86
C SER A 77 -2.42 0.94 3.88
N ARG A 78 -2.87 1.34 5.07
CA ARG A 78 -2.08 1.83 6.20
C ARG A 78 -2.80 1.41 7.48
N ASP A 79 -2.10 1.46 8.60
CA ASP A 79 -2.68 1.18 9.91
C ASP A 79 -3.90 2.06 10.19
N ALA A 80 -4.90 1.47 10.85
CA ALA A 80 -6.17 2.08 11.20
C ALA A 80 -6.64 1.61 12.59
N MET A 81 -7.71 2.24 13.07
CA MET A 81 -8.48 1.81 14.23
C MET A 81 -9.88 1.45 13.77
N VAL A 82 -10.37 0.26 14.15
CA VAL A 82 -11.73 -0.19 13.85
C VAL A 82 -12.46 -0.39 15.17
N ALA A 83 -13.51 0.39 15.42
CA ALA A 83 -14.21 0.43 16.70
C ALA A 83 -13.26 0.54 17.91
N GLY A 84 -12.25 1.41 17.80
CA GLY A 84 -11.25 1.65 18.84
C GLY A 84 -10.16 0.57 18.96
N LYS A 85 -10.14 -0.44 18.09
CA LYS A 85 -9.13 -1.51 18.08
C LYS A 85 -8.10 -1.28 16.98
N ALA A 86 -6.82 -1.45 17.30
CA ALA A 86 -5.74 -1.31 16.33
C ALA A 86 -5.83 -2.41 15.25
N VAL A 87 -5.78 -1.99 14.00
CA VAL A 87 -5.79 -2.84 12.82
C VAL A 87 -4.63 -2.39 11.91
N PRO A 88 -3.52 -3.14 11.86
CA PRO A 88 -2.41 -2.84 10.96
C PRO A 88 -2.85 -2.83 9.49
N ALA A 89 -2.02 -2.25 8.63
CA ALA A 89 -2.20 -2.36 7.18
C ALA A 89 -2.25 -3.85 6.76
N GLY A 90 -3.20 -4.19 5.91
CA GLY A 90 -3.41 -5.57 5.47
C GLY A 90 -4.82 -5.85 4.98
N THR A 91 -5.05 -7.09 4.58
CA THR A 91 -6.36 -7.60 4.14
C THR A 91 -6.90 -8.58 5.16
N TYR A 92 -8.16 -8.40 5.54
CA TYR A 92 -8.84 -9.18 6.57
C TYR A 92 -10.15 -9.73 6.03
N ALA A 93 -10.54 -10.92 6.48
CA ALA A 93 -11.89 -11.44 6.30
C ALA A 93 -12.82 -10.85 7.37
N LEU A 94 -13.99 -10.39 6.94
CA LEU A 94 -15.05 -9.91 7.81
C LEU A 94 -15.98 -11.06 8.17
N PHE A 95 -16.09 -11.32 9.47
CA PHE A 95 -17.09 -12.22 10.03
C PHE A 95 -17.99 -11.44 10.98
N THR A 96 -19.22 -11.93 11.13
CA THR A 96 -20.19 -11.40 12.09
C THR A 96 -20.89 -12.54 12.80
N ILE A 97 -21.27 -12.35 14.07
CA ILE A 97 -22.21 -13.21 14.79
C ILE A 97 -23.44 -12.37 15.09
N PRO A 98 -24.49 -12.44 14.25
CA PRO A 98 -25.71 -11.67 14.44
C PRO A 98 -26.52 -12.18 15.64
N THR A 99 -27.09 -11.27 16.42
CA THR A 99 -28.22 -11.57 17.30
C THR A 99 -29.38 -10.62 16.96
N GLU A 100 -30.50 -10.73 17.67
CA GLU A 100 -31.64 -9.83 17.50
C GLU A 100 -31.34 -8.37 17.86
N SER A 101 -30.39 -8.11 18.76
CA SER A 101 -30.15 -6.76 19.31
C SER A 101 -28.71 -6.26 19.20
N GLU A 102 -27.73 -7.16 19.16
CA GLU A 102 -26.31 -6.83 19.12
C GLU A 102 -25.54 -7.82 18.25
N TRP A 103 -24.64 -7.33 17.40
CA TRP A 103 -23.84 -8.17 16.54
C TRP A 103 -22.39 -8.12 16.99
N THR A 104 -21.75 -9.29 17.05
CA THR A 104 -20.29 -9.34 17.12
C THR A 104 -19.73 -9.17 15.72
N VAL A 105 -18.75 -8.29 15.54
CA VAL A 105 -18.01 -8.04 14.29
C VAL A 105 -16.57 -8.43 14.50
N ILE A 106 -16.01 -9.15 13.52
CA ILE A 106 -14.69 -9.74 13.58
C ILE A 106 -13.94 -9.43 12.28
N LEU A 107 -12.74 -8.88 12.40
CA LEU A 107 -11.75 -8.84 11.33
C LEU A 107 -10.71 -9.94 11.61
N ASN A 108 -10.65 -10.94 10.74
CA ASN A 108 -9.78 -12.10 10.88
C ASN A 108 -8.67 -12.10 9.82
N LYS A 109 -7.46 -12.50 10.18
CA LYS A 109 -6.26 -12.49 9.30
C LYS A 109 -6.35 -13.48 8.15
N LYS A 110 -7.21 -14.50 8.22
CA LYS A 110 -7.44 -15.47 7.12
C LYS A 110 -8.35 -14.89 6.04
N ALA A 111 -7.82 -13.98 5.24
CA ALA A 111 -8.55 -13.24 4.20
C ALA A 111 -9.21 -14.09 3.10
N GLN A 112 -8.83 -15.36 2.92
CA GLN A 112 -9.31 -16.22 1.82
C GLN A 112 -10.37 -17.24 2.27
N ALA A 113 -11.13 -16.95 3.32
CA ALA A 113 -12.18 -17.83 3.79
C ALA A 113 -13.40 -17.87 2.84
N SER A 114 -13.89 -19.07 2.51
CA SER A 114 -15.14 -19.28 1.75
C SER A 114 -16.36 -19.54 2.65
N GLY A 115 -16.12 -19.74 3.94
CA GLY A 115 -17.12 -20.10 4.95
C GLY A 115 -16.57 -19.86 6.36
N THR A 116 -17.21 -20.48 7.36
CA THR A 116 -16.78 -20.41 8.76
C THR A 116 -15.95 -21.61 9.21
N THR A 117 -15.91 -22.67 8.40
CA THR A 117 -15.04 -23.84 8.64
C THR A 117 -13.58 -23.42 8.63
N GLY A 118 -12.83 -23.81 9.67
CA GLY A 118 -11.42 -23.44 9.82
C GLY A 118 -11.18 -22.04 10.40
N TYR A 119 -12.24 -21.36 10.85
CA TYR A 119 -12.14 -20.18 11.71
C TYR A 119 -11.35 -20.53 12.99
N ASP A 120 -10.44 -19.64 13.36
CA ASP A 120 -9.68 -19.69 14.61
C ASP A 120 -9.67 -18.28 15.20
N GLU A 121 -10.16 -18.14 16.42
CA GLU A 121 -10.23 -16.87 17.13
C GLU A 121 -8.85 -16.27 17.40
N LYS A 122 -7.78 -17.08 17.42
CA LYS A 122 -6.40 -16.59 17.51
C LYS A 122 -5.97 -15.76 16.31
N GLU A 123 -6.67 -15.91 15.19
CA GLU A 123 -6.44 -15.14 13.96
C GLU A 123 -7.25 -13.84 13.92
N ASP A 124 -8.05 -13.53 14.94
CA ASP A 124 -8.80 -12.29 15.02
C ASP A 124 -7.84 -11.11 15.26
N GLN A 125 -7.85 -10.16 14.32
CA GLN A 125 -7.18 -8.87 14.47
C GLN A 125 -8.01 -7.91 15.33
N ALA A 126 -9.33 -7.92 15.12
CA ALA A 126 -10.26 -7.12 15.90
C ALA A 126 -11.56 -7.89 16.08
N ARG A 127 -12.09 -7.86 17.30
CA ARG A 127 -13.40 -8.40 17.66
C ARG A 127 -14.11 -7.44 18.60
N PHE A 128 -15.28 -6.96 18.21
CA PHE A 128 -16.07 -5.97 18.96
C PHE A 128 -17.56 -6.18 18.73
N THR A 129 -18.40 -5.54 19.52
CA THR A 129 -19.85 -5.56 19.32
C THR A 129 -20.36 -4.22 18.82
N THR A 130 -21.44 -4.25 18.04
CA THR A 130 -22.18 -3.06 17.59
C THR A 130 -23.64 -3.43 17.36
N LYS A 131 -24.53 -2.44 17.40
CA LYS A 131 -25.98 -2.65 17.28
C LYS A 131 -26.45 -2.37 15.86
N PRO A 132 -27.17 -3.29 15.21
CA PRO A 132 -27.81 -2.99 13.96
C PRO A 132 -28.92 -1.94 14.17
N THR A 133 -29.16 -1.13 13.14
CA THR A 133 -30.25 -0.14 13.10
C THR A 133 -31.20 -0.48 11.98
N THR A 134 -32.46 -0.05 12.11
CA THR A 134 -33.46 -0.26 11.05
C THR A 134 -33.32 0.79 9.96
N ILE A 135 -33.43 0.35 8.71
CA ILE A 135 -33.42 1.19 7.52
C ILE A 135 -34.57 0.80 6.57
N PRO A 136 -34.93 1.63 5.58
CA PRO A 136 -35.78 1.21 4.48
C PRO A 136 -35.22 -0.04 3.79
N LYS A 137 -36.11 -0.88 3.26
CA LYS A 137 -35.72 -2.15 2.65
C LYS A 137 -34.69 -1.96 1.54
N ARG A 138 -33.59 -2.72 1.63
CA ARG A 138 -32.55 -2.83 0.61
C ARG A 138 -32.48 -4.25 0.06
N GLU A 139 -32.81 -4.38 -1.23
CA GLU A 139 -32.92 -5.69 -1.90
C GLU A 139 -31.58 -6.41 -2.02
N ARG A 140 -30.50 -5.70 -2.32
CA ARG A 140 -29.15 -6.26 -2.49
C ARG A 140 -28.29 -5.88 -1.30
N MET A 141 -27.60 -6.84 -0.69
CA MET A 141 -26.60 -6.53 0.34
C MET A 141 -25.56 -5.57 -0.25
N THR A 142 -25.29 -4.46 0.44
CA THR A 142 -24.31 -3.48 0.01
C THR A 142 -23.41 -3.10 1.17
N PHE A 143 -22.15 -2.79 0.84
CA PHE A 143 -21.29 -1.99 1.70
C PHE A 143 -21.19 -0.58 1.13
N LEU A 144 -21.14 0.42 2.00
CA LEU A 144 -20.90 1.82 1.64
C LEU A 144 -20.12 2.52 2.75
N PHE A 145 -19.48 3.63 2.40
CA PHE A 145 -18.83 4.50 3.38
C PHE A 145 -19.72 5.72 3.65
N ALA A 146 -19.99 5.99 4.92
CA ALA A 146 -20.77 7.12 5.38
C ALA A 146 -19.93 8.04 6.27
N ASP A 147 -20.32 9.32 6.32
CA ASP A 147 -19.78 10.34 7.22
C ASP A 147 -18.24 10.45 7.19
N THR A 148 -17.64 10.32 6.00
CA THR A 148 -16.20 10.37 5.84
C THR A 148 -15.65 11.78 6.11
N THR A 149 -14.63 11.83 6.95
CA THR A 149 -13.79 13.01 7.22
C THR A 149 -12.33 12.70 6.90
N ASP A 150 -11.42 13.63 7.22
CA ASP A 150 -9.99 13.40 7.07
C ASP A 150 -9.44 12.37 8.06
N THR A 151 -10.14 12.04 9.13
CA THR A 151 -9.65 11.12 10.18
C THR A 151 -10.59 9.96 10.49
N THR A 152 -11.83 10.01 10.02
CA THR A 152 -12.84 8.99 10.33
C THR A 152 -13.73 8.67 9.14
N THR A 153 -14.33 7.49 9.17
CA THR A 153 -15.46 7.12 8.32
C THR A 153 -16.27 6.03 9.01
N SER A 154 -17.53 5.84 8.64
CA SER A 154 -18.27 4.60 8.95
C SER A 154 -18.28 3.69 7.73
N LEU A 155 -17.94 2.41 7.91
CA LEU A 155 -18.23 1.37 6.93
C LEU A 155 -19.59 0.76 7.30
N ASP A 156 -20.59 1.00 6.47
CA ASP A 156 -21.96 0.55 6.69
C ASP A 156 -22.26 -0.68 5.81
N LEU A 157 -22.72 -1.76 6.44
CA LEU A 157 -23.36 -2.91 5.80
C LEU A 157 -24.86 -2.70 5.83
N GLU A 158 -25.52 -2.70 4.68
CA GLU A 158 -26.98 -2.60 4.57
C GLU A 158 -27.57 -3.78 3.81
N TRP A 159 -28.56 -4.46 4.39
CA TRP A 159 -29.29 -5.55 3.72
C TRP A 159 -30.66 -5.78 4.34
N ASP A 160 -31.66 -6.02 3.49
CA ASP A 160 -33.07 -6.08 3.90
C ASP A 160 -33.43 -4.81 4.69
N THR A 161 -33.89 -4.90 5.93
CA THR A 161 -34.26 -3.73 6.74
C THR A 161 -33.23 -3.38 7.79
N LEU A 162 -32.01 -3.94 7.73
CA LEU A 162 -30.97 -3.72 8.73
C LEU A 162 -29.73 -3.03 8.14
N LYS A 163 -29.16 -2.16 8.98
CA LYS A 163 -27.85 -1.53 8.78
C LYS A 163 -26.94 -1.81 9.96
N LEU A 164 -25.71 -2.21 9.69
CA LEU A 164 -24.64 -2.35 10.68
C LEU A 164 -23.53 -1.35 10.36
N SER A 165 -23.21 -0.46 11.31
CA SER A 165 -22.16 0.54 11.16
C SER A 165 -20.88 0.13 11.89
N ILE A 166 -19.76 0.17 11.16
CA ILE A 166 -18.42 -0.16 11.65
C ILE A 166 -17.57 1.12 11.60
N PRO A 167 -17.33 1.79 12.74
CA PRO A 167 -16.54 3.01 12.76
C PRO A 167 -15.06 2.71 12.50
N ILE A 168 -14.46 3.50 11.61
CA ILE A 168 -13.04 3.43 11.24
C ILE A 168 -12.42 4.80 11.50
N GLN A 169 -11.25 4.80 12.13
CA GLN A 169 -10.44 5.98 12.36
C GLN A 169 -9.01 5.75 11.86
N VAL A 170 -8.38 6.80 11.38
CA VAL A 170 -7.00 6.80 10.89
C VAL A 170 -6.21 7.94 11.52
N ASP A 171 -4.91 7.75 11.67
CA ASP A 171 -4.01 8.76 12.24
C ASP A 171 -3.40 9.64 11.15
N THR A 172 -4.24 10.47 10.52
CA THR A 172 -3.87 11.29 9.37
C THR A 172 -2.76 12.28 9.70
N THR A 173 -2.77 12.87 10.90
CA THR A 173 -1.75 13.84 11.32
C THR A 173 -0.39 13.18 11.44
N VAL A 174 -0.29 12.02 12.12
CA VAL A 174 0.98 11.29 12.23
C VAL A 174 1.49 10.87 10.85
N GLN A 175 0.59 10.36 10.00
CA GLN A 175 0.93 9.96 8.64
C GLN A 175 1.40 11.14 7.77
N ALA A 176 0.75 12.31 7.90
CA ALA A 176 1.11 13.51 7.16
C ALA A 176 2.45 14.07 7.63
N MET A 177 2.70 14.13 8.94
CA MET A 177 3.96 14.59 9.51
C MET A 177 5.13 13.70 9.06
N ALA A 178 4.97 12.38 9.12
CA ALA A 178 6.00 11.46 8.62
C ALA A 178 6.31 11.68 7.13
N ASN A 179 5.28 11.90 6.29
CA ASN A 179 5.48 12.20 4.88
C ASN A 179 6.18 13.56 4.67
N ILE A 180 5.85 14.58 5.47
CA ILE A 180 6.48 15.90 5.42
C ILE A 180 7.95 15.80 5.80
N ASP A 181 8.26 15.14 6.91
CA ASP A 181 9.63 14.95 7.39
C ASP A 181 10.48 14.22 6.34
N GLN A 182 9.93 13.16 5.73
CA GLN A 182 10.59 12.44 4.65
C GLN A 182 10.83 13.33 3.42
N ALA A 183 9.85 14.15 3.03
CA ALA A 183 9.98 15.05 1.88
C ALA A 183 11.04 16.13 2.11
N LEU A 184 11.08 16.72 3.31
CA LEU A 184 12.08 17.71 3.69
C LEU A 184 13.48 17.10 3.78
N ALA A 185 13.62 15.92 4.37
CA ALA A 185 14.89 15.18 4.40
C ALA A 185 15.40 14.81 3.00
N ALA A 186 14.49 14.57 2.04
CA ALA A 186 14.84 14.26 0.66
C ALA A 186 15.05 15.50 -0.24
N ALA A 187 14.83 16.71 0.27
CA ALA A 187 14.86 17.95 -0.51
C ALA A 187 16.25 18.29 -1.08
N TRP A 188 17.32 17.65 -0.59
CA TRP A 188 18.65 17.76 -1.18
C TRP A 188 18.73 17.16 -2.60
N ARG A 189 17.93 16.13 -2.90
CA ARG A 189 18.04 15.34 -4.14
C ARG A 189 17.75 16.14 -5.41
N PRO A 190 16.66 16.92 -5.51
CA PRO A 190 16.40 17.75 -6.70
C PRO A 190 17.53 18.76 -6.96
N HIS A 191 18.11 19.34 -5.90
CA HIS A 191 19.25 20.24 -6.00
C HIS A 191 20.50 19.54 -6.52
N ALA A 192 20.86 18.39 -5.94
CA ALA A 192 22.01 17.60 -6.41
C ALA A 192 21.84 17.12 -7.87
N SER A 193 20.67 16.59 -8.22
CA SER A 193 20.38 16.15 -9.59
C SER A 193 20.45 17.30 -10.60
N SER A 194 19.92 18.47 -10.25
CA SER A 194 19.99 19.67 -11.10
C SER A 194 21.44 20.15 -11.30
N ALA A 195 22.23 20.18 -10.21
CA ALA A 195 23.64 20.55 -10.28
C ALA A 195 24.44 19.59 -11.17
N ARG A 196 24.24 18.28 -10.98
CA ARG A 196 24.88 17.24 -11.78
C ARG A 196 24.50 17.35 -13.26
N TYR A 197 23.23 17.53 -13.57
CA TYR A 197 22.77 17.68 -14.95
C TYR A 197 23.45 18.88 -15.65
N LEU A 198 23.52 20.03 -14.99
CA LEU A 198 24.22 21.21 -15.52
C LEU A 198 25.72 20.92 -15.74
N ALA A 199 26.38 20.22 -14.82
CA ALA A 199 27.79 19.88 -14.92
C ALA A 199 28.12 18.88 -16.05
N GLU A 200 27.20 17.95 -16.33
CA GLU A 200 27.37 16.89 -17.33
C GLU A 200 27.01 17.36 -18.75
N ASN A 201 26.13 18.37 -18.89
CA ASN A 201 25.59 18.79 -20.20
C ASN A 201 26.05 20.19 -20.63
N ASN A 202 27.27 20.60 -20.28
CA ASN A 202 27.84 21.91 -20.60
C ASN A 202 26.94 23.10 -20.20
N GLY A 203 26.19 22.96 -19.11
CA GLY A 203 25.35 24.01 -18.55
C GLY A 203 26.15 25.03 -17.72
N ASP A 204 25.44 26.00 -17.13
CA ASP A 204 26.03 27.02 -16.26
C ASP A 204 26.60 26.41 -14.97
N LEU A 205 27.94 26.37 -14.88
CA LEU A 205 28.67 25.80 -13.75
C LEU A 205 28.57 26.65 -12.48
N ALA A 206 28.36 27.97 -12.57
CA ALA A 206 28.13 28.82 -11.40
C ALA A 206 26.76 28.52 -10.78
N LYS A 207 25.75 28.32 -11.63
CA LYS A 207 24.43 27.86 -11.21
C LYS A 207 24.45 26.43 -10.64
N ALA A 208 25.26 25.54 -11.24
CA ALA A 208 25.48 24.20 -10.70
C ALA A 208 26.09 24.24 -9.29
N LEU A 209 27.09 25.09 -9.06
CA LEU A 209 27.67 25.31 -7.72
C LEU A 209 26.62 25.81 -6.72
N THR A 210 25.78 26.76 -7.12
CA THR A 210 24.70 27.27 -6.26
C THR A 210 23.72 26.16 -5.85
N TYR A 211 23.36 25.28 -6.79
CA TYR A 211 22.46 24.17 -6.49
C TYR A 211 23.11 23.10 -5.62
N ILE A 212 24.37 22.74 -5.87
CA ILE A 212 25.00 21.72 -5.04
C ILE A 212 25.25 22.20 -3.62
N ASP A 213 25.53 23.50 -3.42
CA ASP A 213 25.65 24.09 -2.08
C ASP A 213 24.32 24.03 -1.31
N LYS A 214 23.18 24.30 -1.97
CA LYS A 214 21.85 24.10 -1.36
C LYS A 214 21.61 22.64 -0.98
N SER A 215 22.01 21.70 -1.83
CA SER A 215 21.89 20.27 -1.50
C SER A 215 22.71 19.91 -0.27
N ILE A 216 23.97 20.33 -0.19
CA ILE A 216 24.87 20.02 0.92
C ILE A 216 24.38 20.67 2.23
N ALA A 217 23.80 21.87 2.15
CA ALA A 217 23.25 22.55 3.32
C ALA A 217 22.01 21.85 3.92
N ILE A 218 21.25 21.10 3.11
CA ILE A 218 20.09 20.32 3.57
C ILE A 218 20.54 19.02 4.22
N ASP A 219 21.39 18.25 3.53
CA ASP A 219 21.92 16.98 4.01
C ASP A 219 23.25 16.70 3.31
N GLU A 220 24.37 16.79 4.03
CA GLU A 220 25.68 16.54 3.47
C GLU A 220 25.97 15.04 3.38
N ASN A 221 26.17 14.54 2.17
CA ASN A 221 26.43 13.13 1.93
C ASN A 221 27.50 12.92 0.84
N TRP A 222 27.94 11.67 0.68
CA TRP A 222 29.03 11.38 -0.26
C TRP A 222 28.70 11.78 -1.70
N PHE A 223 27.44 11.64 -2.11
CA PHE A 223 27.01 11.87 -3.50
C PHE A 223 27.03 13.36 -3.86
N ASN A 224 26.47 14.22 -3.01
CA ASN A 224 26.48 15.66 -3.28
C ASN A 224 27.88 16.27 -3.09
N CYS A 225 28.68 15.75 -2.15
CA CYS A 225 30.09 16.12 -2.03
C CYS A 225 30.88 15.76 -3.30
N TRP A 226 30.60 14.60 -3.90
CA TRP A 226 31.23 14.19 -5.16
C TRP A 226 30.85 15.13 -6.31
N ILE A 227 29.56 15.45 -6.46
CA ILE A 227 29.11 16.36 -7.51
C ILE A 227 29.78 17.73 -7.37
N LYS A 228 29.93 18.24 -6.14
CA LYS A 228 30.66 19.49 -5.89
C LYS A 228 32.13 19.39 -6.32
N ALA A 229 32.78 18.27 -6.01
CA ALA A 229 34.15 18.02 -6.45
C ALA A 229 34.28 18.01 -7.98
N ASP A 230 33.38 17.31 -8.67
CA ASP A 230 33.33 17.22 -10.13
C ASP A 230 33.14 18.61 -10.77
N ILE A 231 32.19 19.42 -10.27
CA ILE A 231 31.97 20.80 -10.74
C ILE A 231 33.22 21.66 -10.54
N LEU A 232 33.84 21.61 -9.35
CA LEU A 232 35.05 22.38 -9.06
C LEU A 232 36.20 22.03 -10.01
N SER A 233 36.38 20.74 -10.33
CA SER A 233 37.40 20.29 -11.28
C SER A 233 37.18 20.87 -12.68
N LYS A 234 35.92 20.92 -13.15
CA LYS A 234 35.52 21.50 -14.44
C LYS A 234 35.75 23.01 -14.50
N THR A 235 35.83 23.69 -13.34
CA THR A 235 36.18 25.12 -13.24
C THR A 235 37.68 25.38 -13.03
N GLY A 236 38.53 24.35 -13.12
CA GLY A 236 39.98 24.45 -12.92
C GLY A 236 40.41 24.52 -11.45
N LYS A 237 39.49 24.38 -10.49
CA LYS A 237 39.76 24.45 -9.04
C LYS A 237 40.13 23.08 -8.48
N ASN A 238 41.14 22.43 -9.06
CA ASN A 238 41.51 21.04 -8.74
C ASN A 238 41.91 20.82 -7.27
N LYS A 239 42.52 21.82 -6.62
CA LYS A 239 42.85 21.76 -5.18
C LYS A 239 41.59 21.65 -4.31
N ASP A 240 40.56 22.44 -4.62
CA ASP A 240 39.29 22.42 -3.90
C ASP A 240 38.48 21.16 -4.26
N ALA A 241 38.51 20.75 -5.54
CA ALA A 241 37.92 19.50 -6.00
C ALA A 241 38.46 18.29 -5.22
N TYR A 242 39.78 18.22 -5.02
CA TYR A 242 40.40 17.18 -4.20
C TYR A 242 39.87 17.16 -2.75
N ALA A 243 39.72 18.33 -2.12
CA ALA A 243 39.23 18.41 -0.75
C ALA A 243 37.80 17.86 -0.63
N TRP A 244 36.92 18.23 -1.57
CA TRP A 244 35.54 17.73 -1.63
C TRP A 244 35.46 16.26 -2.04
N ALA A 245 36.33 15.79 -2.93
CA ALA A 245 36.42 14.37 -3.29
C ALA A 245 36.86 13.51 -2.10
N LYS A 246 37.83 13.98 -1.31
CA LYS A 246 38.22 13.30 -0.07
C LYS A 246 37.06 13.24 0.92
N LYS A 247 36.36 14.35 1.12
CA LYS A 247 35.17 14.39 1.98
C LYS A 247 34.09 13.42 1.50
N SER A 248 33.83 13.40 0.20
CA SER A 248 32.93 12.44 -0.43
C SER A 248 33.35 11.00 -0.14
N TYR A 249 34.63 10.68 -0.33
CA TYR A 249 35.18 9.34 -0.09
C TYR A 249 35.03 8.91 1.38
N ASP A 250 35.39 9.79 2.33
CA ASP A 250 35.30 9.52 3.77
C ASP A 250 33.84 9.30 4.23
N LEU A 251 32.89 10.06 3.68
CA LEU A 251 31.46 9.86 3.91
C LEU A 251 30.95 8.56 3.26
N GLY A 252 31.44 8.26 2.06
CA GLY A 252 31.04 7.08 1.31
C GLY A 252 31.49 5.79 1.97
N LEU A 253 32.67 5.75 2.60
CA LEU A 253 33.13 4.58 3.35
C LEU A 253 32.22 4.20 4.55
N LYS A 254 31.39 5.14 5.01
CA LYS A 254 30.42 4.93 6.11
C LYS A 254 29.01 4.65 5.61
N ALA A 255 28.78 4.68 4.30
CA ALA A 255 27.47 4.54 3.69
C ALA A 255 27.32 3.19 3.00
N ASP A 256 26.15 2.57 3.15
CA ASP A 256 25.85 1.27 2.52
C ASP A 256 25.75 1.34 0.99
N ASN A 257 25.65 2.55 0.42
CA ASN A 257 25.36 2.78 -1.00
C ASN A 257 26.47 3.52 -1.76
N PHE A 258 27.75 3.38 -1.39
CA PHE A 258 28.85 4.08 -2.04
C PHE A 258 29.32 3.45 -3.36
N PHE A 259 28.48 3.48 -4.39
CA PHE A 259 28.73 2.85 -5.69
C PHE A 259 29.77 3.55 -6.58
N TRP A 260 30.22 4.77 -6.22
CA TRP A 260 31.27 5.50 -6.95
C TRP A 260 32.65 5.42 -6.31
N LYS A 261 32.87 4.52 -5.35
CA LYS A 261 34.13 4.40 -4.60
C LYS A 261 35.39 4.50 -5.48
N ASP A 262 35.51 3.65 -6.50
CA ASP A 262 36.70 3.60 -7.36
C ASP A 262 36.83 4.84 -8.24
N ARG A 263 35.69 5.41 -8.69
CA ARG A 263 35.67 6.67 -9.45
C ARG A 263 36.19 7.83 -8.61
N VAL A 264 35.71 7.95 -7.36
CA VAL A 264 36.14 9.01 -6.44
C VAL A 264 37.62 8.82 -6.08
N ALA A 265 38.06 7.59 -5.81
CA ALA A 265 39.46 7.28 -5.53
C ALA A 265 40.38 7.70 -6.68
N LYS A 266 40.05 7.31 -7.92
CA LYS A 266 40.81 7.69 -9.11
C LYS A 266 40.89 9.20 -9.31
N ALA A 267 39.76 9.90 -9.17
CA ALA A 267 39.73 11.35 -9.31
C ALA A 267 40.59 12.07 -8.26
N MET A 268 40.62 11.56 -7.01
CA MET A 268 41.53 12.08 -5.99
C MET A 268 43.00 11.92 -6.38
N GLU A 269 43.39 10.79 -6.96
CA GLU A 269 44.77 10.57 -7.43
C GLU A 269 45.15 11.53 -8.56
N ASP A 270 44.25 11.74 -9.52
CA ASP A 270 44.46 12.61 -10.67
C ASP A 270 44.56 14.08 -10.23
N TRP A 271 43.65 14.55 -9.38
CA TRP A 271 43.63 15.94 -8.91
C TRP A 271 44.72 16.24 -7.88
N LYS A 272 45.26 15.23 -7.18
CA LYS A 272 46.41 15.39 -6.28
C LYS A 272 47.69 15.80 -7.02
N LYS A 273 47.87 15.34 -8.26
CA LYS A 273 49.03 15.66 -9.11
C LYS A 273 48.96 17.06 -9.73
N SER A 274 47.79 17.70 -9.67
CA SER A 274 47.50 19.02 -10.23
C SER A 274 47.49 20.14 -9.18
N LYS A 275 48.09 19.89 -8.01
CA LYS A 275 48.17 20.84 -6.88
C LYS A 275 49.32 21.83 -7.01
#